data_AF-A0A945SRB3-F1
#
_entry.id   AF-A0A945SRB3-F1
#
_cell.length_a   1.000
_cell.length_b   1.000
_cell.length_c   1.000
_cell.angle_alpha   90.00
_cell.angle_beta   90.00
_cell.angle_gamma   90.00
#
_symmetry.space_group_name_H-M   'P 1'
#
loop_
_entity.id
_entity.type
_entity.pdbx_description
1 polymer ?
#
loop_
_entity_poly.entity_id
_entity_poly.type
_entity_poly.pdbx_seq_one_letter_code
_entity_poly.pdbx_strand_id
1 'polypeptide(L)'
;MRLISLVPTNTKINFLQFRKIAAVFSLLLCVASAGLFFTKGLNFGIDFRGGILIEVRTEGPADISKLRASLSDLGLGEVQLQEFGQASDVLI
;
A
#
# COMPACT_ATOMS: atom_id res chain seq x y z
N MET A 1 -28.70 -25.55 -22.29
CA MET A 1 -27.40 -24.85 -22.18
C MET A 1 -26.38 -25.84 -21.62
N ARG A 2 -25.32 -26.18 -22.36
CA ARG A 2 -24.29 -27.14 -21.88
C ARG A 2 -23.34 -26.42 -20.93
N LEU A 3 -23.26 -26.89 -19.69
CA LEU A 3 -22.25 -26.46 -18.73
C LEU A 3 -20.90 -27.02 -19.16
N ILE A 4 -19.95 -26.13 -19.47
CA ILE A 4 -18.58 -26.50 -19.81
C ILE A 4 -17.84 -26.74 -18.49
N SER A 5 -17.47 -27.99 -18.21
CA SER A 5 -16.69 -28.34 -17.03
C SER A 5 -15.20 -28.16 -17.34
N LEU A 6 -14.66 -26.97 -17.07
CA LEU A 6 -13.24 -26.63 -17.30
C LEU A 6 -12.27 -27.35 -16.36
N VAL A 7 -12.76 -27.88 -15.24
CA VAL A 7 -11.95 -28.60 -14.24
C VAL A 7 -12.52 -30.02 -14.06
N PRO A 8 -11.68 -31.07 -14.09
CA PRO A 8 -12.12 -32.44 -13.78
C PRO A 8 -12.66 -32.54 -12.35
N THR A 9 -13.83 -33.15 -12.17
CA THR A 9 -14.48 -33.42 -10.87
C THR A 9 -13.65 -34.25 -9.90
N ASN A 10 -12.53 -34.85 -10.36
CA ASN A 10 -11.61 -35.66 -9.56
C ASN A 10 -10.16 -35.15 -9.66
N THR A 11 -9.95 -33.85 -9.50
CA THR A 11 -8.61 -33.26 -9.50
C THR A 11 -7.95 -33.48 -8.13
N LYS A 12 -6.91 -34.33 -8.09
CA LYS A 12 -6.13 -34.64 -6.88
C LYS A 12 -4.74 -34.00 -6.97
N ILE A 13 -4.59 -32.81 -6.40
CA ILE A 13 -3.27 -32.15 -6.31
C ILE A 13 -2.76 -32.26 -4.87
N ASN A 14 -1.58 -32.86 -4.70
CA ASN A 14 -1.00 -33.12 -3.38
C ASN A 14 -0.20 -31.90 -2.85
N PHE A 15 -0.88 -30.79 -2.57
CA PHE A 15 -0.21 -29.59 -2.05
C PHE A 15 0.43 -29.81 -0.66
N LEU A 16 -0.09 -30.77 0.11
CA LEU A 16 0.39 -31.08 1.46
C LEU A 16 1.82 -31.63 1.50
N GLN A 17 2.34 -32.15 0.39
CA GLN A 17 3.73 -32.63 0.34
C GLN A 17 4.74 -31.49 0.55
N PHE A 18 4.39 -30.26 0.20
CA PHE A 18 5.27 -29.09 0.32
C PHE A 18 5.09 -28.32 1.63
N ARG A 19 4.23 -28.77 2.54
CA ARG A 19 3.87 -28.02 3.76
C ARG A 19 5.08 -27.58 4.60
N LYS A 20 6.12 -28.42 4.69
CA LYS A 20 7.33 -28.11 5.47
C LYS A 20 8.18 -27.03 4.80
N ILE A 21 8.36 -27.13 3.49
CA ILE A 21 9.10 -26.13 2.69
C ILE A 21 8.37 -24.79 2.74
N ALA A 22 7.05 -24.81 2.52
CA ALA A 22 6.20 -23.62 2.62
C ALA A 22 6.27 -23.01 4.02
N ALA A 23 6.19 -23.81 5.09
CA ALA A 23 6.28 -23.31 6.46
C ALA A 23 7.64 -22.64 6.77
N VAL A 24 8.75 -23.25 6.35
CA VAL A 24 10.10 -22.65 6.52
C VAL A 24 10.22 -21.36 5.72
N PHE A 25 9.74 -21.35 4.48
CA PHE A 25 9.74 -20.16 3.64
C PHE A 25 8.91 -19.03 4.24
N SER A 26 7.69 -19.33 4.74
CA SER A 26 6.86 -18.37 5.46
C SER A 26 7.56 -17.82 6.70
N LEU A 27 8.20 -18.69 7.50
CA LEU A 27 8.95 -18.26 8.68
C LEU A 27 10.09 -17.31 8.31
N LEU A 28 10.85 -17.62 7.25
CA LEU A 28 11.91 -16.75 6.75
C LEU A 28 11.37 -15.39 6.33
N LEU A 29 10.22 -15.33 5.63
CA LEU A 29 9.60 -14.07 5.24
C LEU A 29 9.11 -13.27 6.45
N CYS A 30 8.55 -13.92 7.48
CA CYS A 30 8.16 -13.26 8.72
C CYS A 30 9.37 -12.66 9.43
N VAL A 31 10.47 -13.40 9.55
CA VAL A 31 11.72 -12.91 10.16
C VAL A 31 12.32 -11.77 9.33
N ALA A 32 12.33 -11.89 8.00
CA ALA A 32 12.80 -10.82 7.11
C ALA A 32 11.95 -9.56 7.25
N SER A 33 10.63 -9.68 7.34
CA SER A 33 9.71 -8.57 7.58
C SER A 33 9.99 -7.89 8.92
N ALA A 34 10.15 -8.67 10.00
CA ALA A 34 10.56 -8.14 11.30
C ALA A 34 11.94 -7.46 11.25
N GLY A 35 12.90 -8.02 10.51
CA GLY A 35 14.21 -7.39 10.31
C GLY A 35 14.13 -6.07 9.55
N LEU A 36 13.31 -5.99 8.50
CA LEU A 36 13.08 -4.76 7.74
C LEU A 36 12.43 -3.68 8.59
N PHE A 37 11.49 -4.05 9.47
CA PHE A 37 10.85 -3.14 10.41
C PHE A 37 11.88 -2.34 11.24
N PHE A 38 12.91 -3.01 11.76
CA PHE A 38 13.94 -2.36 12.58
C PHE A 38 15.05 -1.66 11.77
N THR A 39 15.29 -2.06 10.52
CA THR A 39 16.43 -1.57 9.72
C THR A 39 16.09 -0.49 8.71
N LYS A 40 14.91 -0.56 8.07
CA LYS A 40 14.44 0.44 7.10
C LYS A 40 13.64 1.57 7.76
N GLY A 41 13.18 1.36 8.99
CA GLY A 41 12.23 2.24 9.65
C GLY A 41 10.84 2.15 9.04
N LEU A 42 9.92 2.96 9.56
CA LEU A 42 8.54 3.05 9.09
C LEU A 42 8.30 4.41 8.45
N ASN A 43 7.42 4.44 7.45
CA ASN A 43 6.81 5.67 6.97
C ASN A 43 5.79 6.14 8.00
N PHE A 44 6.26 6.83 9.03
CA PHE A 44 5.43 7.35 10.10
C PHE A 44 4.56 8.50 9.58
N GLY A 45 3.24 8.34 9.71
CA GLY A 45 2.28 9.40 9.40
C GLY A 45 2.24 10.49 10.47
N ILE A 46 1.34 11.45 10.26
CA ILE A 46 1.18 12.64 11.12
C ILE A 46 0.92 12.30 12.59
N ASP A 47 0.20 11.21 12.87
CA ASP A 47 -0.12 10.77 14.24
C ASP A 47 1.13 10.43 15.07
N PHE A 48 2.25 10.08 14.42
CA PHE A 48 3.48 9.64 15.10
C PHE A 48 4.62 10.67 15.03
N ARG A 49 4.73 11.42 13.93
CA ARG A 49 5.76 12.47 13.78
C ARG A 49 5.29 13.86 14.24
N GLY A 50 3.98 14.05 14.36
CA GLY A 50 3.40 15.39 14.47
C GLY A 50 3.49 16.14 13.15
N GLY A 51 2.61 17.12 12.96
CA GLY A 51 2.57 17.89 11.73
C GLY A 51 1.27 18.69 11.60
N ILE A 52 1.03 19.22 10.40
CA ILE A 52 -0.18 19.94 10.05
C ILE A 52 -0.87 19.13 8.96
N LEU A 53 -2.16 18.85 9.16
CA LEU A 53 -3.03 18.28 8.12
C LEU A 53 -3.87 19.42 7.55
N ILE A 54 -3.82 19.62 6.24
CA ILE A 54 -4.62 20.62 5.54
C ILE A 54 -5.54 19.93 4.55
N GLU A 55 -6.85 20.12 4.72
CA GLU A 55 -7.85 19.69 3.75
C GLU A 55 -8.11 20.82 2.75
N VAL A 56 -7.93 20.52 1.46
CA VAL A 56 -8.11 21.46 0.35
C VAL A 56 -9.08 20.86 -0.65
N ARG A 57 -10.07 21.66 -1.05
CA ARG A 57 -10.99 21.35 -2.15
C ARG A 57 -10.65 22.18 -3.38
N THR A 58 -10.39 21.52 -4.50
CA THR A 58 -10.16 22.15 -5.80
C THR A 58 -11.47 22.29 -6.59
N GLU A 59 -11.51 23.23 -7.54
CA GLU A 59 -12.71 23.46 -8.37
C GLU A 59 -12.99 22.32 -9.37
N GLY A 60 -12.01 21.46 -9.64
CA GLY A 60 -12.12 20.26 -10.47
C GLY A 60 -11.27 19.11 -9.91
N PRO A 61 -11.07 18.00 -10.67
CA PRO A 61 -10.20 16.91 -10.23
C PRO A 61 -8.81 17.42 -9.89
N ALA A 62 -8.30 17.07 -8.71
CA ALA A 62 -7.02 17.55 -8.23
C ALA A 62 -5.88 16.86 -8.99
N ASP A 63 -4.95 17.65 -9.53
CA ASP A 63 -3.71 17.13 -10.07
C ASP A 63 -2.65 17.04 -8.97
N ILE A 64 -2.60 15.88 -8.31
CA ILE A 64 -1.65 15.59 -7.22
C ILE A 64 -0.20 15.77 -7.67
N SER A 65 0.12 15.47 -8.93
CA SER A 65 1.50 15.58 -9.43
C SER A 65 1.93 17.04 -9.52
N LYS A 66 1.06 17.90 -10.04
CA LYS A 66 1.30 19.35 -10.13
C LYS A 66 1.34 20.01 -8.74
N LEU A 67 0.46 19.59 -7.83
CA LEU A 67 0.46 20.07 -6.45
C LEU A 67 1.73 19.66 -5.72
N ARG A 68 2.18 18.40 -5.86
CA ARG A 68 3.44 17.92 -5.28
C ARG A 68 4.64 18.72 -5.76
N ALA A 69 4.72 19.00 -7.07
CA ALA A 69 5.81 19.80 -7.63
C ALA A 69 5.85 21.22 -7.02
N SER A 70 4.71 21.91 -7.04
CA SER A 70 4.59 23.27 -6.50
C SER A 70 4.92 23.34 -5.00
N LEU A 71 4.49 22.35 -4.21
CA LEU A 71 4.74 22.31 -2.76
C LEU A 71 6.18 21.93 -2.42
N SER A 72 6.84 21.12 -3.26
CA SER A 72 8.24 20.76 -3.07
C SER A 72 9.18 21.96 -3.23
N ASP A 73 8.83 22.90 -4.10
CA ASP A 73 9.62 24.13 -4.33
C ASP A 73 9.58 25.12 -3.16
N LEU A 74 8.61 24.99 -2.26
CA LEU A 74 8.42 25.89 -1.11
C LEU A 74 9.33 25.56 0.09
N GLY A 75 10.11 24.48 0.03
CA GLY A 75 11.05 24.11 1.10
C GLY A 75 10.36 23.72 2.42
N LEU A 76 9.13 23.20 2.36
CA LEU A 76 8.30 22.85 3.52
C LEU A 76 8.71 21.53 4.20
N GLY A 77 9.74 20.84 3.70
CA GLY A 77 10.15 19.51 4.17
C GLY A 77 9.40 18.37 3.47
N GLU A 78 9.15 17.27 4.19
CA GLU A 78 8.37 16.15 3.66
C GLU A 78 6.88 16.52 3.63
N VAL A 79 6.31 16.65 2.42
CA VAL A 79 4.88 16.93 2.20
C VAL A 79 4.21 15.69 1.60
N GLN A 80 3.12 15.24 2.21
CA GLN A 80 2.39 14.05 1.79
C GLN A 80 1.00 14.42 1.26
N LEU A 81 0.82 14.33 -0.06
CA LEU A 81 -0.50 14.55 -0.68
C LEU A 81 -1.27 13.25 -0.86
N GLN A 82 -2.54 13.26 -0.46
CA GLN A 82 -3.46 12.14 -0.61
C GLN A 82 -4.86 12.63 -0.99
N GLU A 83 -5.50 11.95 -1.96
CA GLU A 83 -6.91 12.19 -2.28
C GLU A 83 -7.82 11.67 -1.16
N PHE A 84 -8.88 12.41 -0.82
CA PHE A 84 -9.77 12.07 0.28
C PHE A 84 -11.23 12.36 -0.07
N GLY A 85 -12.06 11.33 -0.19
CA GLY A 85 -13.48 11.52 -0.53
C GLY A 85 -13.69 11.68 -2.03
N GLN A 86 -13.83 12.91 -2.53
CA GLN A 86 -14.06 13.19 -3.96
C GLN A 86 -12.75 13.48 -4.70
N ALA A 87 -12.76 13.36 -6.04
CA ALA A 87 -11.56 13.64 -6.85
C ALA A 87 -11.06 15.09 -6.75
N SER A 88 -11.86 16.01 -6.20
CA SER A 88 -11.50 17.41 -5.91
C SER A 88 -10.87 17.62 -4.53
N ASP A 89 -10.93 16.61 -3.67
CA ASP A 89 -10.65 16.76 -2.25
C ASP A 89 -9.28 16.13 -1.95
N VAL A 90 -8.37 16.94 -1.42
CA VAL A 90 -6.97 16.57 -1.18
C VAL A 90 -6.59 16.90 0.25
N LEU A 91 -5.95 15.94 0.90
CA LEU A 91 -5.23 16.11 2.15
C LEU A 91 -3.76 16.37 1.84
N ILE A 92 -3.20 17.38 2.52
CA ILE A 92 -1.80 17.80 2.49
C ILE A 92 -1.22 17.65 3.89
#